data_AF-A0A931QXE8-F1
#
_entry.id   AF-A0A931QXE8-F1
#
_cell.length_a   1.000
_cell.length_b   1.000
_cell.length_c   1.000
_cell.angle_alpha   90.00
_cell.angle_beta   90.00
_cell.angle_gamma   90.00
#
_symmetry.space_group_name_H-M   'P 1'
#
loop_
_entity.id
_entity.type
_entity.pdbx_description
1 polymer ?
#
loop_
_entity_poly.entity_id
_entity_poly.type
_entity_poly.pdbx_seq_one_letter_code
_entity_poly.pdbx_strand_id
1 'polypeptide(L)'
;MSSRFYFRLHLTSFVILMLFSLTSPLLAVKYVNFFSSDLYLFITAGLVGCIVLSWRIFPGCPLTVWEKSALKKEGKKVYAEQSFLGYFSRSVFKLEIKDYLINIILFILYIIPILAGIYAKYL
;
A
#
# COMPACT_ATOMS: atom_id res chain seq x y z
N MET A 1 -12.00 8.14 -18.18
CA MET A 1 -10.68 7.62 -17.74
C MET A 1 -10.64 6.12 -17.94
N SER A 2 -9.53 5.57 -18.45
CA SER A 2 -9.41 4.13 -18.75
C SER A 2 -8.85 3.32 -17.57
N SER A 3 -9.14 2.03 -17.51
CA SER A 3 -8.58 1.07 -16.54
C SER A 3 -7.06 1.08 -16.50
N ARG A 4 -6.39 1.30 -17.65
CA ARG A 4 -4.94 1.44 -17.76
C ARG A 4 -4.38 2.64 -16.99
N PHE A 5 -5.17 3.71 -16.86
CA PHE A 5 -4.77 4.87 -16.07
C PHE A 5 -4.80 4.54 -14.57
N TYR A 6 -5.90 3.96 -14.08
CA TYR A 6 -6.03 3.54 -12.68
C TYR A 6 -4.97 2.50 -12.29
N PHE A 7 -4.67 1.55 -13.19
CA PHE A 7 -3.59 0.58 -12.99
C PHE A 7 -2.22 1.24 -12.81
N ARG A 8 -1.89 2.22 -13.66
CA ARG A 8 -0.62 2.97 -13.54
C ARG A 8 -0.55 3.79 -12.28
N LEU A 9 -1.65 4.44 -11.89
CA LEU A 9 -1.70 5.16 -10.61
C LEU A 9 -1.47 4.22 -9.43
N HIS A 10 -2.16 3.09 -9.38
CA HIS A 10 -2.00 2.11 -8.31
C HIS A 10 -0.56 1.62 -8.24
N LEU A 11 0.00 1.15 -9.37
CA LEU A 11 1.38 0.68 -9.43
C LEU A 11 2.36 1.76 -8.94
N THR A 12 2.16 3.01 -9.38
CA THR A 12 3.02 4.14 -8.99
C THR A 12 2.91 4.40 -7.49
N SER A 13 1.70 4.49 -6.93
CA SER A 13 1.47 4.67 -5.50
C SER A 13 2.06 3.53 -4.67
N PHE A 14 1.94 2.28 -5.15
CA PHE A 14 2.51 1.11 -4.49
C PHE A 14 4.04 1.14 -4.50
N VAL A 15 4.66 1.47 -5.64
CA VAL A 15 6.12 1.60 -5.73
C VAL A 15 6.63 2.72 -4.83
N ILE A 16 5.95 3.88 -4.81
CA ILE A 16 6.28 4.98 -3.90
C ILE A 16 6.20 4.54 -2.44
N LEU A 17 5.13 3.83 -2.06
CA LEU A 17 4.98 3.28 -0.72
C LEU A 17 6.12 2.33 -0.37
N MET A 18 6.43 1.36 -1.25
CA MET A 18 7.54 0.44 -1.01
C MET A 18 8.87 1.19 -0.79
N LEU A 19 9.20 2.12 -1.68
CA LEU A 19 10.43 2.90 -1.57
C LEU A 19 10.46 3.72 -0.29
N PHE A 20 9.35 4.36 0.07
CA PHE A 20 9.22 5.12 1.30
C PHE A 20 9.44 4.22 2.53
N SER A 21 8.78 3.07 2.60
CA SER A 21 8.90 2.12 3.71
C SER A 21 10.31 1.54 3.84
N LEU A 22 10.97 1.23 2.72
CA LEU A 22 12.33 0.68 2.75
C LEU A 22 13.38 1.74 3.12
N THR A 23 13.14 3.00 2.77
CA THR A 23 14.06 4.12 3.05
C THR A 23 13.77 4.80 4.39
N SER A 24 12.59 4.63 4.98
CA SER A 24 12.20 5.32 6.20
C SER A 24 13.12 5.07 7.40
N PRO A 25 13.69 3.86 7.64
CA PRO A 25 14.62 3.68 8.76
C PRO A 25 15.92 4.48 8.58
N LEU A 26 16.45 4.52 7.36
CA LEU A 26 17.66 5.30 7.03
C LEU A 26 17.39 6.80 7.16
N LEU A 27 16.23 7.26 6.69
CA LEU A 27 15.83 8.66 6.79
C LEU A 27 15.53 9.06 8.23
N ALA A 28 14.99 8.18 9.05
CA ALA A 28 14.70 8.43 10.46
C ALA A 28 15.97 8.73 11.26
N VAL A 29 17.08 8.02 10.98
CA VAL A 29 18.38 8.29 11.61
C VAL A 29 18.96 9.64 11.16
N LYS A 30 18.78 10.02 9.88
CA LYS A 30 19.34 11.26 9.34
C LYS A 30 18.51 12.50 9.68
N TYR A 31 17.19 12.35 9.76
CA TYR A 31 16.23 13.43 9.95
C TYR A 31 15.37 13.19 11.20
N VAL A 32 16.05 12.89 12.32
CA VAL A 32 15.42 12.51 13.60
C VAL A 32 14.30 13.47 14.00
N ASN A 33 14.57 14.79 14.01
CA ASN A 33 13.60 15.82 14.41
C ASN A 33 12.27 15.77 13.62
N PHE A 34 12.33 15.39 12.35
CA PHE A 34 11.11 15.27 11.53
C PHE A 34 10.37 13.97 11.84
N PHE A 35 11.08 12.84 11.89
CA PHE A 35 10.49 11.51 12.11
C PHE A 35 9.99 11.31 13.55
N SER A 36 10.61 11.96 14.53
CA SER A 36 10.18 11.95 15.93
C SER A 36 9.02 12.89 16.22
N SER A 37 8.68 13.79 15.27
CA SER A 37 7.60 14.75 15.45
C SER A 37 6.25 14.06 15.61
N ASP A 38 5.42 14.59 16.52
CA ASP A 38 4.07 14.07 16.72
C ASP A 38 3.20 14.22 15.47
N LEU A 39 3.47 15.25 14.65
CA LEU A 39 2.80 15.44 13.37
C LEU A 39 3.09 14.30 12.40
N TYR A 40 4.35 13.88 12.27
CA TYR A 40 4.73 12.76 11.40
C TYR A 40 4.04 11.47 11.83
N LEU A 41 4.09 11.16 13.13
CA LEU A 41 3.47 9.96 13.69
C LEU A 41 1.95 9.99 13.54
N PHE A 42 1.32 11.15 13.76
CA PHE A 42 -0.13 11.30 13.60
C PHE A 42 -0.55 11.09 12.14
N ILE A 43 0.15 11.69 11.18
CA ILE A 43 -0.16 11.53 9.75
C ILE A 43 0.02 10.08 9.31
N THR A 44 1.14 9.45 9.68
CA THR A 44 1.43 8.07 9.28
C THR A 44 0.48 7.07 9.94
N ALA A 45 0.20 7.20 11.24
CA ALA A 45 -0.78 6.38 11.94
C ALA A 45 -2.20 6.57 11.38
N GLY A 46 -2.60 7.81 11.09
CA GLY A 46 -3.87 8.13 10.45
C GLY A 46 -4.03 7.48 9.08
N LEU A 47 -2.98 7.54 8.25
CA LEU A 47 -2.93 6.84 6.96
C LEU A 47 -3.15 5.34 7.11
N VAL A 48 -2.41 4.68 8.01
CA VAL A 48 -2.57 3.25 8.27
C VAL A 48 -3.98 2.93 8.77
N GLY A 49 -4.53 3.75 9.67
CA GLY A 49 -5.91 3.63 10.13
C GLY A 49 -6.93 3.71 8.99
N CYS A 50 -6.79 4.69 8.09
CA CYS A 50 -7.65 4.83 6.91
C CYS A 50 -7.58 3.61 5.99
N ILE A 51 -6.40 3.02 5.82
CA ILE A 51 -6.20 1.85 4.95
C ILE A 51 -6.80 0.59 5.60
N VAL A 52 -6.58 0.37 6.89
CA VAL A 52 -7.20 -0.72 7.65
C VAL A 52 -8.73 -0.61 7.62
N LEU A 53 -9.26 0.59 7.82
CA LEU A 53 -10.69 0.84 7.72
C LEU A 53 -11.20 0.55 6.30
N SER A 54 -10.46 0.96 5.27
CA SER A 54 -10.81 0.68 3.88
C SER A 54 -10.81 -0.82 3.57
N TRP A 55 -9.87 -1.60 4.10
CA TRP A 55 -9.87 -3.07 4.01
C TRP A 55 -11.10 -3.70 4.66
N ARG A 56 -11.58 -3.12 5.77
CA ARG A 56 -12.78 -3.63 6.46
C ARG A 56 -14.07 -3.31 5.72
N ILE A 57 -14.14 -2.13 5.10
CA ILE A 57 -15.33 -1.65 4.39
C ILE A 57 -15.43 -2.27 2.99
N PHE A 58 -14.30 -2.45 2.30
CA PHE A 58 -14.26 -2.96 0.93
C PHE A 58 -13.63 -4.36 0.90
N PRO A 59 -14.41 -5.44 0.67
CA PRO A 59 -13.86 -6.79 0.58
C PRO A 59 -12.85 -6.92 -0.59
N GLY A 60 -11.64 -7.37 -0.28
CA GLY A 60 -10.49 -7.46 -1.19
C GLY A 60 -9.39 -6.45 -0.87
N CYS A 61 -8.40 -6.28 -1.76
CA CYS A 61 -7.36 -5.26 -1.59
C CYS A 61 -7.96 -3.86 -1.89
N PRO A 62 -8.07 -2.93 -0.92
CA PRO A 62 -8.74 -1.63 -1.05
C PRO A 62 -8.05 -0.74 -2.09
N LEU A 63 -6.75 -0.94 -2.31
CA LEU A 63 -6.01 -0.29 -3.37
C LEU A 63 -6.57 -0.64 -4.77
N THR A 64 -7.20 -1.81 -4.94
CA THR A 64 -7.76 -2.27 -6.24
C THR A 64 -9.21 -1.87 -6.48
N VAL A 65 -9.90 -1.25 -5.51
CA VAL A 65 -11.35 -0.95 -5.62
C VAL A 65 -11.64 -0.03 -6.80
N TRP A 66 -10.79 0.97 -7.02
CA TRP A 66 -10.87 1.92 -8.13
C TRP A 66 -10.63 1.24 -9.48
N GLU A 67 -9.67 0.31 -9.53
CA GLU A 67 -9.35 -0.46 -10.74
C GLU A 67 -10.50 -1.39 -11.11
N LYS A 68 -11.09 -2.08 -10.11
CA LYS A 68 -12.25 -2.94 -10.29
C LYS A 68 -13.46 -2.15 -10.80
N SER A 69 -13.71 -0.97 -10.23
CA SER A 69 -14.78 -0.06 -10.68
C SER A 69 -14.56 0.39 -12.14
N ALA A 70 -13.32 0.74 -12.51
CA ALA A 70 -12.98 1.13 -13.87
C ALA A 70 -13.10 -0.03 -14.87
N LEU A 71 -12.64 -1.24 -14.52
CA LEU A 71 -12.78 -2.44 -15.34
C LEU A 71 -14.24 -2.81 -15.58
N LYS A 72 -15.09 -2.68 -14.54
CA LYS A 72 -16.54 -2.89 -14.65
C LYS A 72 -17.19 -1.92 -15.64
N LYS A 73 -16.81 -0.63 -15.59
CA LYS A 73 -17.30 0.39 -16.54
C LYS A 73 -16.88 0.10 -17.99
N GLU A 74 -15.76 -0.58 -18.19
CA GLU A 74 -15.27 -0.98 -19.51
C GLU A 74 -15.83 -2.33 -20.00
N GLY A 75 -16.77 -2.95 -19.27
CA GLY A 75 -17.35 -4.25 -19.63
C GLY A 75 -16.36 -5.42 -19.55
N LYS A 76 -15.21 -5.23 -18.91
CA LYS A 76 -14.18 -6.27 -18.75
C LYS A 76 -14.55 -7.19 -17.59
N LYS A 77 -14.18 -8.47 -17.69
CA LYS A 77 -14.29 -9.41 -16.57
C LYS A 77 -13.49 -8.86 -15.39
N VAL A 78 -14.20 -8.56 -14.31
CA VAL A 78 -13.60 -8.21 -13.02
C VAL A 78 -13.29 -9.52 -12.32
N TYR A 79 -12.02 -9.87 -12.19
CA TYR A 79 -11.63 -10.98 -11.31
C TYR A 79 -11.96 -10.54 -9.88
N ALA A 80 -13.08 -11.03 -9.36
CA ALA A 80 -13.66 -10.56 -8.11
C ALA A 80 -12.68 -10.66 -6.92
N GLU A 81 -11.73 -11.59 -7.00
CA GLU A 81 -10.86 -11.97 -5.87
C GLU A 81 -9.42 -11.47 -6.00
N GLN A 82 -8.89 -11.24 -7.20
CA GLN A 82 -7.46 -10.97 -7.35
C GLN A 82 -7.08 -9.53 -7.01
N SER A 83 -6.11 -9.38 -6.10
CA SER A 83 -5.40 -8.14 -5.85
C SER A 83 -4.44 -7.77 -7.01
N PHE A 84 -4.08 -6.49 -7.15
CA PHE A 84 -3.14 -5.99 -8.16
C PHE A 84 -1.80 -6.74 -8.09
N LEU A 85 -1.28 -6.93 -6.88
CA LEU A 85 -0.07 -7.70 -6.61
C LEU A 85 -0.21 -9.15 -7.06
N GLY A 86 -1.37 -9.78 -6.83
CA GLY A 86 -1.63 -11.15 -7.29
C GLY A 86 -1.63 -11.24 -8.82
N TYR A 87 -2.29 -10.28 -9.49
CA TYR A 87 -2.29 -10.19 -10.94
C TYR A 87 -0.87 -9.94 -11.50
N PHE A 88 -0.13 -8.99 -10.94
CA PHE A 88 1.23 -8.65 -11.37
C PHE A 88 2.19 -9.82 -11.16
N SER A 89 2.14 -10.46 -9.98
CA SER A 89 2.92 -11.65 -9.65
C SER A 89 2.69 -12.79 -10.65
N ARG A 90 1.42 -13.05 -10.98
CA ARG A 90 1.07 -14.12 -11.92
C ARG A 90 1.44 -13.79 -13.36
N SER A 91 1.25 -12.54 -13.79
CA SER A 91 1.49 -12.12 -15.17
C SER A 91 2.97 -11.95 -15.49
N VAL A 92 3.76 -11.41 -14.57
CA VAL A 92 5.18 -11.11 -14.78
C VAL A 92 6.07 -12.25 -14.31
N PHE A 93 5.84 -12.75 -13.10
CA PHE A 93 6.72 -13.74 -12.46
C PHE A 93 6.18 -15.18 -12.54
N LYS A 94 4.96 -15.39 -13.09
CA LYS A 94 4.26 -16.68 -13.09
C LYS A 94 4.10 -17.28 -11.69
N LEU A 95 4.04 -16.44 -10.67
CA LEU A 95 3.91 -16.83 -9.27
C LEU A 95 2.48 -16.60 -8.79
N GLU A 96 1.87 -17.64 -8.20
CA GLU A 96 0.58 -17.53 -7.53
C GLU A 96 0.78 -17.18 -6.06
N ILE A 97 0.52 -15.91 -5.71
CA ILE A 97 0.57 -15.43 -4.34
C ILE A 97 -0.86 -15.40 -3.79
N LYS A 98 -1.06 -16.03 -2.64
CA LYS A 98 -2.35 -16.02 -1.93
C LYS A 98 -2.65 -14.61 -1.40
N ASP A 99 -3.89 -14.15 -1.53
CA ASP A 99 -4.25 -12.76 -1.18
C ASP A 99 -3.99 -12.40 0.30
N TYR A 100 -4.04 -13.37 1.23
CA TYR A 100 -3.68 -13.10 2.63
C TYR A 100 -2.19 -12.70 2.78
N LEU A 101 -1.28 -13.29 1.98
CA LEU A 101 0.14 -12.92 1.99
C LEU A 101 0.34 -11.50 1.48
N ILE A 102 -0.45 -11.09 0.48
CA ILE A 102 -0.43 -9.74 -0.08
C ILE A 102 -0.89 -8.73 0.97
N ASN A 103 -1.93 -9.04 1.73
CA ASN A 103 -2.38 -8.21 2.84
C ASN A 103 -1.31 -8.09 3.93
N ILE A 104 -0.61 -9.18 4.27
CA ILE A 104 0.51 -9.15 5.22
C ILE A 104 1.63 -8.25 4.70
N ILE A 105 2.05 -8.40 3.44
CA ILE A 105 3.11 -7.57 2.84
C ILE A 105 2.72 -6.08 2.90
N LEU A 106 1.50 -5.75 2.48
CA LEU A 106 1.02 -4.37 2.52
C LEU A 106 1.00 -3.83 3.96
N PHE A 107 0.52 -4.62 4.93
CA PHE A 107 0.53 -4.24 6.34
C PHE A 107 1.94 -3.96 6.86
N ILE A 108 2.91 -4.83 6.54
CA ILE A 108 4.32 -4.64 6.90
C ILE A 108 4.86 -3.33 6.31
N LEU A 109 4.63 -3.11 5.01
CA LEU A 109 5.07 -1.88 4.34
C LEU A 109 4.51 -0.63 5.04
N TYR A 110 3.25 -0.65 5.46
CA TYR A 110 2.65 0.48 6.16
C TYR A 110 3.17 0.69 7.59
N ILE A 111 3.59 -0.37 8.28
CA ILE A 111 4.09 -0.28 9.66
C ILE A 111 5.53 0.21 9.74
N ILE A 112 6.39 -0.13 8.78
CA ILE A 112 7.82 0.22 8.85
C ILE A 112 8.06 1.73 9.06
N PRO A 113 7.39 2.66 8.33
CA PRO A 113 7.53 4.10 8.58
C PRO A 113 7.13 4.53 10.00
N ILE A 114 6.08 3.92 10.56
CA ILE A 114 5.63 4.21 11.92
C ILE A 114 6.68 3.77 12.93
N LEU A 115 7.19 2.54 12.79
CA LEU A 115 8.25 2.02 13.66
C LEU A 115 9.52 2.86 13.56
N ALA A 116 9.87 3.34 12.36
CA ALA A 116 10.99 4.24 12.15
C ALA A 116 10.80 5.57 12.88
N GLY A 117 9.60 6.16 12.84
CA GLY A 117 9.27 7.37 13.60
C GLY A 117 9.29 7.17 15.12
N ILE A 118 8.74 6.04 15.60
CA ILE A 118 8.77 5.68 17.03
C ILE A 118 10.21 5.50 17.47
N TYR A 119 11.03 4.79 16.70
CA TYR A 119 12.44 4.59 17.00
C TYR A 119 13.20 5.93 17.04
N ALA A 120 12.91 6.85 16.12
CA ALA A 120 13.51 8.19 16.13
C ALA A 120 13.20 9.01 17.38
N LYS A 121 12.13 8.71 18.14
CA LYS A 121 11.88 9.36 19.45
C LYS A 121 12.89 8.96 20.53
N TYR A 122 13.62 7.86 20.33
CA TYR A 122 14.60 7.34 21.29
C TYR A 122 16.06 7.55 20.84
N LEU A 123 16.28 8.23 19.70
CA LEU A 123 17.59 8.65 19.19
C LEU A 123 17.90 10.09 19.63
#